data_AF-A0A1D2U710-F1
#
_entry.id   AF-A0A1D2U710-F1
#
_cell.length_a   1.000
_cell.length_b   1.000
_cell.length_c   1.000
_cell.angle_alpha   90.00
_cell.angle_beta   90.00
_cell.angle_gamma   90.00
#
_symmetry.space_group_name_H-M   'P 1'
#
loop_
_entity.id
_entity.type
_entity.pdbx_description
1 polymer ?
#
loop_
_entity_poly.entity_id
_entity_poly.type
_entity_poly.pdbx_seq_one_letter_code
_entity_poly.pdbx_strand_id
1 'polypeptide(L)'
;MKHILFALTSLLAVLAVLPAHAQDRIYRCGNEYTNNASQAKERGCKIVEGGNVTVLQSSKPTPAPAAASPAGAPKVSEADQKARDSDRRAILQDELRKAETKLAELTKTYNNGFPEKSALEMRNTQAYQERTADLKAKLDRAQADVDGIRRELERTK
;
A
#
# COMPACT_ATOMS: atom_id res chain seq x y z
N MET A 1 -3.65 -40.26 55.84
CA MET A 1 -3.33 -40.73 54.47
C MET A 1 -4.32 -40.14 53.44
N LYS A 2 -4.29 -38.82 53.23
CA LYS A 2 -5.18 -38.13 52.27
C LYS A 2 -4.52 -36.93 51.57
N HIS A 3 -3.32 -36.55 52.02
CA HIS A 3 -2.49 -35.51 51.41
C HIS A 3 -1.47 -36.06 50.39
N ILE A 4 -1.26 -37.39 50.35
CA ILE A 4 -0.32 -38.02 49.40
C ILE A 4 -0.98 -38.23 48.02
N LEU A 5 -2.32 -38.32 47.96
CA LEU A 5 -3.04 -38.51 46.70
C LEU A 5 -3.24 -37.21 45.90
N PHE A 6 -3.15 -36.04 46.55
CA PHE A 6 -3.26 -34.73 45.88
C PHE A 6 -1.93 -34.23 45.31
N ALA A 7 -0.80 -34.82 45.70
CA ALA A 7 0.52 -34.43 45.21
C ALA A 7 0.91 -35.11 43.89
N LEU A 8 0.23 -36.19 43.50
CA LEU A 8 0.54 -36.93 42.27
C LEU A 8 -0.25 -36.46 41.05
N THR A 9 -1.42 -35.84 41.24
CA THR A 9 -2.26 -35.31 40.15
C THR A 9 -1.85 -33.92 39.67
N SER A 10 -1.01 -33.21 40.44
CA SER A 10 -0.45 -31.91 40.05
C SER A 10 0.85 -32.01 39.24
N LEU A 11 1.45 -33.20 39.13
CA LEU A 11 2.71 -33.40 38.40
C LEU A 11 2.51 -33.83 36.93
N LEU A 12 1.29 -34.16 36.51
CA LEU A 12 0.99 -34.66 35.15
C LEU A 12 0.28 -33.64 34.23
N ALA A 13 0.46 -32.34 34.48
CA ALA A 13 -0.18 -31.26 33.72
C ALA A 13 0.81 -30.26 33.09
N VAL A 14 2.10 -30.60 32.99
CA VAL A 14 3.17 -29.70 32.49
C VAL A 14 3.90 -30.30 31.29
N LEU A 15 3.21 -31.02 30.40
CA LEU A 15 3.88 -31.56 29.20
C LEU A 15 2.94 -31.64 27.99
N ALA A 16 2.55 -30.48 27.43
CA ALA A 16 2.25 -30.33 26.00
C ALA A 16 1.76 -28.90 25.65
N VAL A 17 2.65 -27.90 25.74
CA VAL A 17 2.54 -26.72 24.88
C VAL A 17 3.93 -26.48 24.29
N LEU A 18 4.28 -27.31 23.30
CA LEU A 18 5.39 -26.99 22.42
C LEU A 18 4.88 -25.96 21.41
N PRO A 19 5.45 -24.75 21.32
CA PRO A 19 5.19 -23.89 20.19
C PRO A 19 5.74 -24.59 18.94
N ALA A 20 4.85 -24.93 18.01
CA ALA A 20 5.24 -25.32 16.67
C ALA A 20 5.81 -24.08 15.97
N HIS A 21 7.09 -23.80 16.16
CA HIS A 21 7.82 -22.83 15.36
C HIS A 21 7.97 -23.41 13.95
N ALA A 22 7.01 -23.11 13.06
CA ALA A 22 7.20 -23.24 11.63
C ALA A 22 8.24 -22.18 11.21
N GLN A 23 9.53 -22.54 11.29
CA GLN A 23 10.59 -21.74 10.70
C GLN A 23 10.47 -21.87 9.17
N ASP A 24 9.88 -20.86 8.54
CA ASP A 24 9.83 -20.79 7.08
C ASP A 24 11.26 -20.80 6.53
N ARG A 25 11.55 -21.80 5.67
CA ARG A 25 12.87 -21.96 5.04
C ARG A 25 13.10 -20.82 4.05
N ILE A 26 14.23 -20.14 4.17
CA ILE A 26 14.64 -19.08 3.25
C ILE A 26 15.56 -19.68 2.20
N TYR A 27 15.35 -19.31 0.95
CA TYR A 27 16.15 -19.75 -0.18
C TYR A 27 16.87 -18.55 -0.81
N ARG A 28 18.14 -18.73 -1.17
CA ARG A 28 18.95 -17.73 -1.87
C ARG A 28 19.14 -18.12 -3.32
N CYS A 29 18.68 -17.24 -4.21
CA CYS A 29 18.72 -17.35 -5.65
C CYS A 29 19.76 -16.35 -6.19
N GLY A 30 21.05 -16.60 -5.98
CA GLY A 30 22.12 -15.63 -6.30
C GLY A 30 22.14 -14.45 -5.32
N ASN A 31 21.57 -13.31 -5.71
CA ASN A 31 21.48 -12.08 -4.88
C ASN A 31 20.09 -11.86 -4.27
N GLU A 32 19.09 -12.65 -4.64
CA GLU A 32 17.71 -12.53 -4.15
C GLU A 32 17.40 -13.59 -3.08
N TYR A 33 16.60 -13.21 -2.08
CA TYR A 33 16.10 -14.12 -1.04
C TYR A 33 14.59 -14.30 -1.20
N THR A 34 14.11 -15.54 -1.10
CA THR A 34 12.68 -15.88 -1.20
C THR A 34 12.29 -16.86 -0.10
N ASN A 35 11.05 -16.75 0.38
CA ASN A 35 10.42 -17.70 1.30
C ASN A 35 9.50 -18.70 0.58
N ASN A 36 9.33 -18.57 -0.75
CA ASN A 36 8.49 -19.48 -1.52
C ASN A 36 9.28 -20.71 -1.99
N ALA A 37 8.95 -21.87 -1.43
CA ALA A 37 9.60 -23.14 -1.75
C ALA A 37 9.42 -23.60 -3.21
N SER A 38 8.29 -23.28 -3.87
CA SER A 38 8.07 -23.67 -5.27
C SER A 38 8.98 -22.88 -6.20
N GLN A 39 9.02 -21.56 -5.99
CA GLN A 39 9.84 -20.64 -6.78
C GLN A 39 11.35 -20.91 -6.55
N ALA A 40 11.73 -21.28 -5.33
CA ALA A 40 13.09 -21.68 -5.01
C ALA A 40 13.52 -22.97 -5.73
N LYS A 41 12.63 -23.97 -5.84
CA LYS A 41 12.91 -25.23 -6.53
C LYS A 41 13.08 -25.01 -8.04
N GLU A 42 12.21 -24.20 -8.65
CA GLU A 42 12.26 -23.88 -10.08
C GLU A 42 13.54 -23.13 -10.45
N ARG A 43 14.01 -22.24 -9.56
CA ARG A 43 15.20 -21.42 -9.77
C ARG A 43 16.50 -22.03 -9.22
N GLY A 44 16.46 -23.27 -8.74
CA GLY A 44 17.64 -23.97 -8.22
C GLY A 44 18.29 -23.29 -7.01
N CYS A 45 17.50 -22.63 -6.17
CA CYS A 45 17.98 -21.83 -5.06
C CYS A 45 18.44 -22.69 -3.88
N LYS A 46 19.46 -22.23 -3.14
CA LYS A 46 20.01 -22.94 -1.98
C LYS A 46 19.32 -22.50 -0.70
N ILE A 47 19.06 -23.45 0.21
CA ILE A 47 18.52 -23.14 1.53
C ILE A 47 19.57 -22.37 2.33
N VAL A 48 19.15 -21.26 2.93
CA VAL A 48 19.98 -20.44 3.81
C VAL A 48 19.70 -20.88 5.24
N GLU A 49 20.60 -21.67 5.81
CA GLU A 49 20.50 -22.13 7.20
C GLU A 49 21.42 -21.26 8.08
N GLY A 50 20.85 -20.62 9.10
CA GLY A 50 21.61 -20.12 10.26
C GLY A 50 22.47 -18.86 10.08
N GLY A 51 21.90 -17.74 9.61
CA GLY A 51 22.58 -16.45 9.72
C GLY A 51 21.59 -15.28 9.68
N ASN A 52 21.60 -14.42 10.70
CA ASN A 52 21.00 -13.08 10.87
C ASN A 52 19.90 -12.61 9.90
N VAL A 53 18.98 -13.47 9.45
CA VAL A 53 17.82 -13.09 8.64
C VAL A 53 16.59 -13.19 9.52
N THR A 54 16.17 -12.05 10.05
CA THR A 54 14.91 -11.93 10.79
C THR A 54 13.79 -11.76 9.78
N VAL A 55 12.97 -12.80 9.60
CA VAL A 55 11.76 -12.73 8.79
C VAL A 55 10.69 -11.99 9.60
N LEU A 56 10.39 -10.75 9.25
CA LEU A 56 9.14 -10.12 9.65
C LEU A 56 8.03 -10.73 8.80
N GLN A 57 7.32 -11.73 9.35
CA GLN A 57 6.10 -12.23 8.73
C GLN A 57 5.09 -11.08 8.70
N SER A 58 4.82 -10.56 7.51
CA SER A 58 3.61 -9.75 7.29
C SER A 58 2.44 -10.70 7.54
N SER A 59 1.69 -10.47 8.61
CA SER A 59 0.47 -11.23 8.86
C SER A 59 -0.44 -11.04 7.65
N LYS A 60 -0.72 -12.12 6.94
CA LYS A 60 -1.80 -12.12 5.95
C LYS A 60 -3.04 -11.63 6.70
N PRO A 61 -3.77 -10.60 6.19
CA PRO A 61 -5.01 -10.19 6.82
C PRO A 61 -5.93 -11.41 6.84
N THR A 62 -6.03 -12.04 8.00
CA THR A 62 -7.10 -12.98 8.26
C THR A 62 -8.34 -12.10 8.34
N PRO A 63 -9.41 -12.38 7.59
CA PRO A 63 -10.66 -11.66 7.79
C PRO A 63 -11.02 -11.83 9.27
N ALA A 64 -10.80 -10.77 10.05
CA ALA A 64 -11.13 -10.77 11.44
C ALA A 64 -12.65 -10.96 11.52
N PRO A 65 -13.16 -11.85 12.37
CA PRO A 65 -14.59 -11.80 12.71
C PRO A 65 -14.87 -10.35 13.11
N ALA A 66 -15.93 -9.75 12.54
CA ALA A 66 -16.29 -8.36 12.79
C ALA A 66 -16.25 -8.13 14.31
N ALA A 67 -15.24 -7.38 14.77
CA ALA A 67 -15.08 -7.14 16.19
C ALA A 67 -16.34 -6.39 16.63
N ALA A 68 -17.11 -7.00 17.52
CA ALA A 68 -18.26 -6.34 18.11
C ALA A 68 -17.75 -5.06 18.77
N SER A 69 -18.21 -3.90 18.28
CA SER A 69 -17.87 -2.61 18.89
C SER A 69 -18.14 -2.69 20.40
N PRO A 70 -17.22 -2.21 21.25
CA PRO A 70 -17.38 -2.32 22.69
C PRO A 70 -18.73 -1.74 23.13
N ALA A 71 -19.43 -2.47 24.00
CA ALA A 71 -20.73 -2.06 24.51
C ALA A 71 -20.60 -0.68 25.18
N GLY A 72 -21.20 0.35 24.58
CA GLY A 72 -21.12 1.73 25.06
C GLY A 72 -20.20 2.68 24.28
N ALA A 73 -19.58 2.25 23.17
CA ALA A 73 -18.93 3.19 22.27
C ALA A 73 -19.94 4.24 21.75
N PRO A 74 -19.63 5.55 21.81
CA PRO A 74 -20.52 6.57 21.29
C PRO A 74 -20.74 6.32 19.79
N LYS A 75 -21.99 6.03 19.43
CA LYS A 75 -22.40 5.87 18.03
C LYS A 75 -22.39 7.25 17.38
N VAL A 76 -21.68 7.40 16.27
CA VAL A 76 -21.80 8.58 15.41
C VAL A 76 -23.25 8.64 14.95
N SER A 77 -23.90 9.80 15.07
CA SER A 77 -25.26 9.95 14.60
C SER A 77 -25.30 9.90 13.07
N GLU A 78 -26.44 9.50 12.48
CA GLU A 78 -26.60 9.53 11.02
C GLU A 78 -26.41 10.94 10.45
N ALA A 79 -26.79 11.97 11.21
CA ALA A 79 -26.57 13.36 10.85
C ALA A 79 -25.08 13.72 10.81
N ASP A 80 -24.30 13.30 11.81
CA ASP A 80 -22.84 13.52 11.84
C ASP A 80 -22.13 12.75 10.72
N GLN A 81 -22.57 11.54 10.42
CA GLN A 81 -22.02 10.73 9.34
C GLN A 81 -22.27 11.41 7.99
N LYS A 82 -23.51 11.84 7.73
CA LYS A 82 -23.88 12.54 6.50
C LYS A 82 -23.12 13.87 6.33
N ALA A 83 -22.94 14.63 7.42
CA ALA A 83 -22.16 15.87 7.39
C ALA A 83 -20.69 15.61 6.98
N ARG A 84 -20.06 14.59 7.56
CA ARG A 84 -18.68 14.20 7.19
C ARG A 84 -18.57 13.74 5.75
N ASP A 85 -19.56 12.99 5.26
CA ASP A 85 -19.57 12.51 3.89
C ASP A 85 -19.78 13.67 2.89
N SER A 86 -20.63 14.66 3.23
CA SER A 86 -20.77 15.89 2.43
C SER A 86 -19.49 16.73 2.43
N ASP A 87 -18.81 16.85 3.56
CA ASP A 87 -17.54 17.59 3.67
C ASP A 87 -16.45 16.92 2.84
N ARG A 88 -16.31 15.59 2.96
CA ARG A 88 -15.37 14.80 2.14
C ARG A 88 -15.62 15.04 0.65
N ARG A 89 -16.89 15.00 0.24
CA ARG A 89 -17.27 15.21 -1.16
C ARG A 89 -16.93 16.63 -1.63
N ALA A 90 -17.21 17.64 -0.80
CA ALA A 90 -16.88 19.03 -1.12
C ALA A 90 -15.37 19.22 -1.30
N ILE A 91 -14.55 18.64 -0.42
CA ILE A 91 -13.09 18.67 -0.51
C ILE A 91 -12.61 18.04 -1.82
N LEU A 92 -13.10 16.84 -2.16
CA LEU A 92 -12.73 16.15 -3.40
C LEU A 92 -13.16 16.95 -4.66
N GLN A 93 -14.30 17.63 -4.61
CA GLN A 93 -14.74 18.51 -5.72
C GLN A 93 -13.83 19.73 -5.89
N ASP A 94 -13.35 20.32 -4.79
CA ASP A 94 -12.40 21.43 -4.82
C ASP A 94 -11.02 20.99 -5.32
N GLU A 95 -10.57 19.82 -4.91
CA GLU A 95 -9.33 19.21 -5.41
C GLU A 95 -9.44 18.89 -6.90
N LEU A 96 -10.57 18.32 -7.35
CA LEU A 96 -10.84 18.07 -8.75
C LEU A 96 -10.72 19.35 -9.57
N ARG A 97 -11.35 20.44 -9.11
CA ARG A 97 -11.28 21.74 -9.79
C ARG A 97 -9.85 22.25 -9.93
N LYS A 98 -9.05 22.15 -8.85
CA LYS A 98 -7.63 22.54 -8.88
C LYS A 98 -6.81 21.67 -9.85
N ALA A 99 -7.05 20.36 -9.85
CA ALA A 99 -6.38 19.42 -10.74
C ALA A 99 -6.73 19.69 -12.21
N GLU A 100 -8.01 19.95 -12.51
CA GLU A 100 -8.49 20.32 -13.85
C GLU A 100 -7.88 21.65 -14.34
N THR A 101 -7.78 22.67 -13.47
CA THR A 101 -7.09 23.92 -13.81
C THR A 101 -5.63 23.68 -14.17
N LYS A 102 -4.91 22.90 -13.36
CA LYS A 102 -3.50 22.56 -13.63
C LYS A 102 -3.34 21.77 -14.92
N LEU A 103 -4.23 20.83 -15.20
CA LEU A 103 -4.24 20.07 -16.45
C LEU A 103 -4.47 21.01 -17.66
N ALA A 104 -5.41 21.96 -17.54
CA ALA A 104 -5.68 22.93 -18.59
C ALA A 104 -4.48 23.84 -18.86
N GLU A 105 -3.81 24.34 -17.81
CA GLU A 105 -2.58 25.12 -17.92
C GLU A 105 -1.46 24.33 -18.61
N LEU A 106 -1.20 23.09 -18.17
CA LEU A 106 -0.19 22.23 -18.78
C LEU A 106 -0.51 21.91 -20.24
N THR A 107 -1.78 21.67 -20.57
CA THR A 107 -2.24 21.41 -21.94
C THR A 107 -1.99 22.63 -22.82
N LYS A 108 -2.27 23.83 -22.32
CA LYS A 108 -1.99 25.08 -23.03
C LYS A 108 -0.50 25.28 -23.26
N THR A 109 0.34 25.05 -22.24
CA THR A 109 1.81 25.17 -22.37
C THR A 109 2.39 24.11 -23.30
N TYR A 110 1.86 22.88 -23.25
CA TYR A 110 2.30 21.79 -24.12
C TYR A 110 1.95 22.05 -25.59
N ASN A 111 0.87 22.78 -25.86
CA ASN A 111 0.48 23.27 -27.18
C ASN A 111 0.57 22.18 -28.27
N ASN A 112 -0.13 21.05 -28.05
CA ASN A 112 -0.13 19.90 -28.96
C ASN A 112 1.26 19.33 -29.28
N GLY A 113 2.22 19.44 -28.35
CA GLY A 113 3.60 18.98 -28.53
C GLY A 113 4.53 20.01 -29.15
N PHE A 114 4.04 21.23 -29.38
CA PHE A 114 4.82 22.36 -29.88
C PHE A 114 4.84 23.50 -28.87
N PRO A 115 5.43 23.30 -27.66
CA PRO A 115 5.54 24.37 -26.70
C PRO A 115 6.38 25.50 -27.27
N GLU A 116 6.09 26.74 -26.86
CA GLU A 116 6.85 27.91 -27.32
C GLU A 116 8.33 27.77 -26.97
N LYS A 117 9.20 28.06 -27.94
CA LYS A 117 10.66 27.99 -27.79
C LYS A 117 11.19 29.26 -27.15
N SER A 118 11.99 29.13 -26.11
CA SER A 118 12.79 30.24 -25.59
C SER A 118 13.97 30.55 -26.51
N ALA A 119 14.54 31.76 -26.38
CA ALA A 119 15.70 32.18 -27.18
C ALA A 119 16.93 31.26 -27.01
N LEU A 120 17.12 30.68 -25.82
CA LEU A 120 18.19 29.72 -25.54
C LEU A 120 17.95 28.39 -26.28
N GLU A 121 16.70 27.93 -26.31
CA GLU A 121 16.30 26.67 -26.95
C GLU A 121 16.31 26.73 -28.48
N MET A 122 16.26 27.93 -29.07
CA MET A 122 16.50 28.08 -30.51
C MET A 122 17.93 27.66 -30.90
N ARG A 123 18.88 27.80 -29.98
CA ARG A 123 20.28 27.39 -30.17
C ARG A 123 20.56 25.97 -29.66
N ASN A 124 19.70 25.44 -28.79
CA ASN A 124 19.83 24.10 -28.22
C ASN A 124 18.57 23.27 -28.48
N THR A 125 18.60 22.49 -29.56
CA THR A 125 17.48 21.61 -29.95
C THR A 125 17.25 20.48 -28.95
N GLN A 126 18.30 19.97 -28.29
CA GLN A 126 18.16 18.90 -27.31
C GLN A 126 17.39 19.38 -26.06
N ALA A 127 17.74 20.56 -25.53
CA ALA A 127 17.02 21.14 -24.38
C ALA A 127 15.53 21.33 -24.66
N TYR A 128 15.17 21.71 -25.89
CA TYR A 128 13.77 21.81 -26.31
C TYR A 128 13.06 20.44 -26.27
N GLN A 129 13.71 19.39 -26.79
CA GLN A 129 13.16 18.04 -26.80
C GLN A 129 12.96 17.50 -25.39
N GLU A 130 13.95 17.68 -24.51
CA GLU A 130 13.89 17.28 -23.11
C GLU A 130 12.76 18.00 -22.35
N ARG A 131 12.64 19.32 -22.51
CA ARG A 131 11.53 20.06 -21.89
C ARG A 131 10.18 19.63 -22.43
N THR A 132 10.06 19.39 -23.74
CA THR A 132 8.81 18.91 -24.34
C THR A 132 8.42 17.54 -23.80
N ALA A 133 9.39 16.65 -23.60
CA ALA A 133 9.18 15.35 -22.97
C ALA A 133 8.77 15.49 -21.49
N ASP A 134 9.40 16.39 -20.73
CA ASP A 134 9.02 16.68 -19.33
C ASP A 134 7.60 17.27 -19.23
N LEU A 135 7.25 18.20 -20.12
CA LEU A 135 5.88 18.75 -20.20
C LEU A 135 4.86 17.65 -20.48
N LYS A 136 5.17 16.74 -21.41
CA LYS A 136 4.31 15.57 -21.67
C LYS A 136 4.17 14.69 -20.43
N ALA A 137 5.27 14.36 -19.76
CA ALA A 137 5.23 13.54 -18.54
C ALA A 137 4.47 14.22 -17.38
N LYS A 138 4.50 15.56 -17.29
CA LYS A 138 3.69 16.33 -16.34
C LYS A 138 2.20 16.29 -16.71
N LEU A 139 1.87 16.41 -17.99
CA LEU A 139 0.51 16.31 -18.49
C LEU A 139 -0.09 14.92 -18.22
N ASP A 140 0.66 13.86 -18.53
CA ASP A 140 0.21 12.48 -18.30
C ASP A 140 -0.04 12.21 -16.80
N ARG A 141 0.81 12.75 -15.90
CA ARG A 141 0.60 12.69 -14.44
C ARG A 141 -0.63 13.49 -13.99
N ALA A 142 -0.79 14.72 -14.47
CA ALA A 142 -1.94 15.55 -14.14
C ALA A 142 -3.27 14.92 -14.60
N GLN A 143 -3.27 14.25 -15.75
CA GLN A 143 -4.42 13.49 -16.23
C GLN A 143 -4.74 12.32 -15.29
N ALA A 144 -3.72 11.57 -14.86
CA ALA A 144 -3.89 10.48 -13.90
C ALA A 144 -4.44 10.95 -12.54
N ASP A 145 -4.02 12.14 -12.07
CA ASP A 145 -4.54 12.76 -10.85
C ASP A 145 -6.04 13.09 -10.98
N VAL A 146 -6.45 13.73 -12.08
CA VAL A 146 -7.86 14.02 -12.39
C VAL A 146 -8.69 12.75 -12.41
N ASP A 147 -8.22 11.71 -13.11
CA ASP A 147 -8.93 10.44 -13.22
C ASP A 147 -9.00 9.72 -11.86
N GLY A 148 -7.96 9.84 -11.04
CA GLY A 148 -7.94 9.34 -9.67
C GLY A 148 -9.02 9.97 -8.79
N ILE A 149 -9.07 11.30 -8.75
CA ILE A 149 -10.05 12.04 -7.95
C ILE A 149 -11.47 11.76 -8.43
N ARG A 150 -11.70 11.65 -9.75
CA ARG A 150 -13.01 11.28 -10.31
C ARG A 150 -13.49 9.92 -9.84
N ARG A 151 -12.61 8.91 -9.79
CA ARG A 151 -12.96 7.58 -9.24
C ARG A 151 -13.31 7.62 -7.76
N GLU A 152 -12.61 8.43 -6.96
CA GLU A 152 -12.93 8.61 -5.54
C GLU A 152 -14.28 9.33 -5.36
N LEU A 153 -14.60 10.30 -6.21
CA LEU A 153 -15.93 10.95 -6.24
C LEU A 153 -17.04 9.97 -6.65
N GLU A 154 -16.77 9.02 -7.53
CA GLU A 154 -17.73 7.98 -7.90
C GLU A 154 -17.97 7.00 -6.75
N ARG A 155 -16.94 6.65 -5.98
CA ARG A 155 -17.05 5.78 -4.79
C ARG A 155 -17.82 6.46 -3.64
N THR A 156 -17.88 7.79 -3.62
CA THR A 156 -18.59 8.59 -2.61
C THR A 156 -19.99 9.03 -3.06
N LYS A 157 -20.50 8.54 -4.19
CA LYS A 157 -21.93 8.61 -4.55
C LYS A 157 -22.71 7.54 -3.79
#